data_AF-A0A6G9GSU2-F1
#
_entry.id   AF-A0A6G9GSU2-F1
#
_cell.length_a   1.000
_cell.length_b   1.000
_cell.length_c   1.000
_cell.angle_alpha   90.00
_cell.angle_beta   90.00
_cell.angle_gamma   90.00
#
_symmetry.space_group_name_H-M   'P 1'
#
loop_
_entity.id
_entity.type
_entity.pdbx_description
1 polymer ?
#
loop_
_entity_poly.entity_id
_entity_poly.type
_entity_poly.pdbx_seq_one_letter_code
_entity_poly.pdbx_strand_id
1 'polypeptide(L)'
;MFDRLRRIFASDHAIAPSGSRPPGGRGDTRGRQHNLFEAAATYVAACAEDDQGRIDEAAGWVSPEALSFGVSELACRAVIALARERDESPQTVARSLMGLPAA
;
A
#
# COMPACT_ATOMS: atom_id res chain seq x y z
N MET A 1 24.79 -3.31 8.10
CA MET A 1 24.85 -2.24 7.09
C MET A 1 23.46 -2.05 6.45
N PHE A 2 22.44 -1.76 7.27
CA PHE A 2 21.06 -1.43 6.84
C PHE A 2 20.37 -0.49 7.85
N ASP A 3 21.14 0.43 8.47
CA ASP A 3 20.67 1.35 9.54
C ASP A 3 20.66 2.83 9.12
N ARG A 4 20.55 3.14 7.81
CA ARG A 4 20.66 4.53 7.32
C ARG A 4 19.53 5.04 6.42
N LEU A 5 18.35 4.39 6.44
CA LEU A 5 17.18 4.85 5.67
C LEU A 5 15.94 5.18 6.53
N ARG A 6 16.14 5.41 7.84
CA ARG A 6 15.06 5.73 8.80
C ARG A 6 14.81 7.23 9.03
N ARG A 7 15.27 8.12 8.15
CA ARG A 7 15.23 9.58 8.39
C ARG A 7 14.75 10.44 7.22
N ILE A 8 13.73 10.00 6.47
CA ILE A 8 13.09 10.84 5.43
C ILE A 8 11.54 10.86 5.52
N PHE A 9 10.93 10.29 6.56
CA PHE A 9 9.45 10.31 6.72
C PHE A 9 8.94 11.13 7.92
N ALA A 10 9.80 11.97 8.51
CA ALA A 10 9.38 12.95 9.50
C ALA A 10 9.47 14.36 8.88
N SER A 11 8.51 14.68 8.02
CA SER A 11 8.23 16.06 7.64
C SER A 11 6.81 16.37 8.08
N ASP A 12 6.74 16.90 9.29
CA ASP A 12 5.97 18.10 9.65
C ASP A 12 4.71 18.37 8.81
N HIS A 13 3.56 17.98 9.35
CA HIS A 13 2.33 18.70 9.05
C HIS A 13 1.70 19.20 10.34
N ALA A 14 2.22 20.34 10.80
CA ALA A 14 1.55 21.21 11.73
C ALA A 14 0.13 21.52 11.22
N ILE A 15 -0.86 21.22 12.06
CA ILE A 15 -2.28 21.51 11.85
C ILE A 15 -2.47 23.03 11.83
N ALA A 16 -2.89 23.59 10.70
CA ALA A 16 -3.41 24.95 10.62
C ALA A 16 -4.95 24.93 10.78
N PRO A 17 -5.56 25.91 11.47
CA PRO A 17 -6.97 25.87 11.82
C PRO A 17 -7.92 26.27 10.67
N SER A 18 -9.10 25.65 10.74
CA SER A 18 -10.33 25.85 9.98
C SER A 18 -10.64 27.30 9.57
N GLY A 19 -10.93 27.50 8.28
CA GLY A 19 -11.49 28.74 7.74
C GLY A 19 -12.14 28.56 6.36
N SER A 20 -13.47 28.68 6.33
CA SER A 20 -14.30 29.14 5.19
C SER A 20 -14.49 28.21 3.98
N ARG A 21 -15.62 27.46 3.96
CA ARG A 21 -16.12 26.75 2.79
C ARG A 21 -16.89 27.72 1.86
N PRO A 22 -16.50 27.92 0.58
CA PRO A 22 -17.36 28.60 -0.37
C PRO A 22 -18.47 27.64 -0.88
N PRO A 23 -19.69 28.13 -1.13
CA PRO A 23 -20.77 27.32 -1.66
C PRO A 23 -20.66 27.21 -3.18
N GLY A 24 -20.83 26.01 -3.71
CA GLY A 24 -21.17 25.81 -5.13
C GLY A 24 -19.99 25.77 -6.09
N GLY A 25 -19.32 24.62 -6.13
CA GLY A 25 -18.70 24.12 -7.35
C GLY A 25 -19.13 22.66 -7.49
N ARG A 26 -19.80 22.30 -8.58
CA ARG A 26 -19.88 20.89 -8.99
C ARG A 26 -18.44 20.48 -9.26
N GLY A 27 -17.80 19.92 -8.22
CA GLY A 27 -16.45 19.42 -8.28
C GLY A 27 -16.46 18.26 -9.26
N ASP A 28 -16.12 18.58 -10.49
CA ASP A 28 -15.44 17.75 -11.45
C ASP A 28 -15.14 16.33 -10.92
N THR A 29 -16.01 15.37 -11.25
CA THR A 29 -15.73 13.94 -11.10
C THR A 29 -14.71 13.46 -12.13
N ARG A 30 -13.86 14.35 -12.66
CA ARG A 30 -12.64 13.98 -13.38
C ARG A 30 -11.66 13.39 -12.38
N GLY A 31 -11.74 12.06 -12.29
CA GLY A 31 -10.69 11.15 -11.90
C GLY A 31 -9.88 11.61 -10.70
N ARG A 32 -10.31 11.21 -9.49
CA ARG A 32 -9.38 11.15 -8.38
C ARG A 32 -8.21 10.30 -8.86
N GLN A 33 -7.06 10.91 -9.10
CA GLN A 33 -5.87 10.17 -9.52
C GLN A 33 -5.60 9.17 -8.39
N HIS A 34 -5.84 7.89 -8.66
CA HIS A 34 -5.59 6.85 -7.68
C HIS A 34 -4.11 6.84 -7.38
N ASN A 35 -3.79 6.90 -6.08
CA ASN A 35 -2.39 6.91 -5.69
C ASN A 35 -1.81 5.49 -5.79
N LEU A 36 -0.49 5.40 -5.93
CA LEU A 36 0.24 4.15 -6.07
C LEU A 36 -0.12 3.08 -5.03
N PHE A 37 -0.23 3.50 -3.76
CA PHE A 37 -0.49 2.59 -2.65
C PHE A 37 -1.95 2.12 -2.64
N GLU A 38 -2.88 2.97 -3.05
CA GLU A 38 -4.30 2.64 -3.22
C GLU A 38 -4.51 1.64 -4.37
N ALA A 39 -3.80 1.83 -5.49
CA ALA A 39 -3.81 0.86 -6.59
C ALA A 39 -3.27 -0.50 -6.15
N ALA A 40 -2.12 -0.53 -5.47
CA ALA A 40 -1.53 -1.78 -4.97
C ALA A 40 -2.42 -2.48 -3.94
N ALA A 41 -3.00 -1.73 -2.99
CA ALA A 41 -3.91 -2.29 -1.98
C ALA A 41 -5.17 -2.88 -2.61
N THR A 42 -5.77 -2.16 -3.56
CA THR A 42 -6.96 -2.63 -4.29
C THR A 42 -6.64 -3.86 -5.13
N TYR A 43 -5.54 -3.83 -5.87
CA TYR A 43 -5.08 -4.93 -6.70
C TYR A 43 -4.84 -6.21 -5.88
N VAL A 44 -4.07 -6.13 -4.78
CA VAL A 44 -3.77 -7.30 -3.94
C VAL A 44 -5.02 -7.85 -3.26
N ALA A 45 -5.92 -6.99 -2.78
CA ALA A 45 -7.20 -7.42 -2.22
C ALA A 45 -8.06 -8.14 -3.27
N ALA A 46 -8.17 -7.58 -4.48
CA ALA A 46 -8.90 -8.20 -5.57
C ALA A 46 -8.30 -9.54 -6.00
N CYS A 47 -6.97 -9.68 -6.01
CA CYS A 47 -6.30 -10.96 -6.23
C CYS A 47 -6.64 -12.00 -5.15
N ALA A 48 -6.74 -11.59 -3.88
CA ALA A 48 -7.11 -12.50 -2.80
C ALA A 48 -8.59 -12.91 -2.86
N GLU A 49 -9.44 -12.07 -3.44
CA GLU A 49 -10.89 -12.29 -3.62
C GLU A 49 -11.24 -12.97 -4.96
N ASP A 50 -10.25 -13.21 -5.84
CA ASP A 50 -10.43 -13.71 -7.21
C ASP A 50 -11.37 -12.82 -8.07
N ASP A 51 -11.37 -11.51 -7.81
CA ASP A 51 -12.20 -10.53 -8.53
C ASP A 51 -11.44 -9.98 -9.74
N GLN A 52 -11.56 -10.67 -10.88
CA GLN A 52 -10.86 -10.29 -12.12
C GLN A 52 -11.24 -8.88 -12.61
N GLY A 53 -12.48 -8.44 -12.42
CA GLY A 53 -12.91 -7.11 -12.84
C GLY A 53 -12.19 -6.00 -12.07
N ARG A 54 -12.07 -6.17 -10.76
CA ARG A 54 -11.33 -5.23 -9.89
C ARG A 54 -9.82 -5.31 -10.07
N ILE A 55 -9.29 -6.49 -10.41
CA ILE A 55 -7.88 -6.66 -10.80
C ILE A 55 -7.57 -5.78 -12.02
N ASP A 56 -8.35 -5.91 -13.09
CA ASP A 56 -8.15 -5.17 -14.34
C ASP A 56 -8.34 -3.66 -14.13
N GLU A 57 -9.33 -3.26 -13.33
CA GLU A 57 -9.56 -1.86 -12.96
C GLU A 57 -8.34 -1.26 -12.24
N ALA A 58 -7.90 -1.88 -11.15
CA ALA A 58 -6.77 -1.40 -10.35
C ALA A 58 -5.45 -1.38 -11.13
N ALA A 59 -5.25 -2.35 -12.02
CA ALA A 59 -4.07 -2.40 -12.89
C ALA A 59 -4.02 -1.23 -13.88
N GLY A 60 -5.16 -0.66 -14.27
CA GLY A 60 -5.26 0.50 -15.15
C GLY A 60 -5.01 1.84 -14.48
N TRP A 61 -4.92 1.89 -13.14
CA TRP A 61 -4.79 3.15 -12.40
C TRP A 61 -3.39 3.76 -12.45
N VAL A 62 -2.36 2.93 -12.59
CA VAL A 62 -0.94 3.34 -12.56
C VAL A 62 -0.13 2.54 -13.59
N SER A 63 1.13 2.91 -13.83
CA SER A 63 1.98 2.11 -14.73
C SER A 63 2.26 0.72 -14.13
N PRO A 64 2.53 -0.31 -14.96
CA PRO A 64 2.88 -1.64 -14.47
C PRO A 64 4.08 -1.66 -13.52
N GLU A 65 5.09 -0.83 -13.76
CA GLU A 65 6.29 -0.69 -12.91
C GLU A 65 5.91 -0.10 -11.56
N ALA A 66 5.03 0.90 -11.57
CA ALA A 66 4.54 1.55 -10.37
C ALA A 66 3.72 0.54 -9.53
N LEU A 67 2.79 -0.20 -10.17
CA LEU A 67 2.03 -1.23 -9.49
C LEU A 67 2.93 -2.31 -8.87
N SER A 68 3.93 -2.81 -9.61
CA SER A 68 4.89 -3.81 -9.13
C SER A 68 5.66 -3.32 -7.90
N PHE A 69 6.08 -2.05 -7.90
CA PHE A 69 6.71 -1.43 -6.73
C PHE A 69 5.75 -1.39 -5.54
N GLY A 70 4.51 -0.94 -5.76
CA GLY A 70 3.48 -0.84 -4.71
C GLY A 70 3.16 -2.20 -4.09
N VAL A 71 3.02 -3.24 -4.90
CA VAL A 71 2.78 -4.63 -4.44
C VAL A 71 3.96 -5.14 -3.61
N SER A 72 5.19 -4.90 -4.05
CA SER A 72 6.40 -5.33 -3.32
C SER A 72 6.52 -4.65 -1.95
N GLU A 73 6.24 -3.35 -1.87
CA GLU A 73 6.23 -2.60 -0.61
C GLU A 73 5.10 -3.07 0.31
N LEU A 74 3.90 -3.32 -0.21
CA LEU A 74 2.79 -3.86 0.56
C LEU A 74 3.12 -5.24 1.15
N ALA A 75 3.74 -6.12 0.37
CA ALA A 75 4.19 -7.43 0.84
C ALA A 75 5.21 -7.30 1.98
N CYS A 76 6.19 -6.41 1.86
CA CYS A 76 7.18 -6.14 2.91
C CYS A 76 6.51 -5.67 4.21
N ARG A 77 5.58 -4.71 4.11
CA ARG A 77 4.83 -4.21 5.27
C ARG A 77 3.99 -5.28 5.93
N ALA A 78 3.30 -6.11 5.15
CA ALA A 78 2.49 -7.21 5.65
C ALA A 78 3.34 -8.22 6.43
N VAL A 79 4.50 -8.62 5.90
CA VAL A 79 5.42 -9.54 6.58
C VAL A 79 5.95 -8.93 7.87
N ILE A 80 6.35 -7.65 7.88
CA ILE A 80 6.85 -6.98 9.09
C ILE A 80 5.75 -6.88 10.16
N ALA A 81 4.51 -6.55 9.77
CA ALA A 81 3.39 -6.48 10.69
C ALA A 81 3.10 -7.86 11.32
N LEU A 82 2.97 -8.89 10.49
CA LEU A 82 2.71 -10.27 10.93
C LEU A 82 3.84 -10.83 11.81
N ALA A 83 5.09 -10.54 11.47
CA ALA A 83 6.25 -10.95 12.27
C ALA A 83 6.18 -10.39 13.69
N ARG A 84 5.78 -9.12 13.84
CA ARG A 84 5.59 -8.49 15.16
C ARG A 84 4.41 -9.07 15.92
N GLU A 85 3.30 -9.33 15.24
CA GLU A 85 2.11 -9.94 15.85
C GLU A 85 2.38 -11.35 16.38
N ARG A 86 3.25 -12.10 15.70
CA ARG A 86 3.60 -13.50 16.03
C ARG A 86 4.84 -13.63 16.91
N ASP A 87 5.54 -12.54 17.19
CA ASP A 87 6.88 -12.56 17.80
C ASP A 87 7.87 -13.50 17.07
N GLU A 88 7.80 -13.51 15.75
CA GLU A 88 8.62 -14.34 14.88
C GLU A 88 9.54 -13.50 13.98
N SER A 89 10.57 -14.13 13.41
CA SER A 89 11.39 -13.45 12.41
C SER A 89 10.60 -13.23 11.10
N PRO A 90 10.84 -12.13 10.36
CA PRO A 90 10.24 -11.92 9.03
C PRO A 90 10.48 -13.09 8.06
N GLN A 91 11.65 -13.74 8.14
CA GLN A 91 11.99 -14.90 7.32
C GLN A 91 11.11 -16.11 7.64
N THR A 92 10.88 -16.39 8.92
CA THR A 92 9.98 -17.46 9.38
C THR A 92 8.57 -17.24 8.85
N VAL A 93 8.03 -16.03 9.02
CA VAL A 93 6.69 -15.67 8.55
C VAL A 93 6.57 -15.78 7.03
N ALA A 94 7.52 -15.24 6.27
CA ALA A 94 7.49 -15.30 4.81
C ALA A 94 7.51 -16.75 4.30
N ARG A 95 8.33 -17.62 4.91
CA ARG A 95 8.37 -19.05 4.56
C ARG A 95 7.07 -19.76 4.92
N SER A 96 6.50 -19.48 6.09
CA SER A 96 5.21 -20.02 6.52
C SER A 96 4.07 -19.64 5.57
N LEU A 97 3.98 -18.37 5.15
CA LEU A 97 2.98 -17.92 4.17
C LEU A 97 3.08 -18.64 2.82
N MET A 98 4.29 -19.07 2.46
CA MET A 98 4.56 -19.81 1.21
C MET A 98 4.46 -21.35 1.39
N GLY A 99 4.08 -21.85 2.56
CA GLY A 99 4.03 -23.28 2.87
C GLY A 99 5.40 -23.97 2.87
N LEU A 100 6.48 -23.20 3.04
CA LEU A 100 7.85 -23.70 3.07
C LEU A 100 8.24 -24.11 4.51
N PRO A 101 9.14 -25.11 4.69
CA PRO A 101 9.62 -25.50 6.01
C PRO A 101 10.38 -24.37 6.69
N ALA A 102 10.40 -24.33 8.02
CA ALA A 102 11.20 -23.37 8.79
C ALA A 102 12.68 -23.43 8.38
N ALA A 103 13.35 -22.28 8.43
CA ALA A 103 14.77 -22.14 8.10
C ALA A 103 15.66 -22.55 9.27
#